data_AF-A0A8C2PG85-F1
#
_entry.id   AF-A0A8C2PG85-F1
#
_cell.length_a   1.000
_cell.length_b   1.000
_cell.length_c   1.000
_cell.angle_alpha   90.00
_cell.angle_beta   90.00
_cell.angle_gamma   90.00
#
_symmetry.space_group_name_H-M   'P 1'
#
loop_
_entity.id
_entity.type
_entity.pdbx_description
1 polymer ?
#
loop_
_entity_poly.entity_id
_entity_poly.type
_entity_poly.pdbx_seq_one_letter_code
_entity_poly.pdbx_strand_id
1 'polypeptide(L)'
;MLGKTLGARPLGHPPAQFLLLASGQKTRHNPPAKSKIGRVVTPPAVDPVELFVLTEHYWQYRQTVRALRQEFVTEVRRKVHEARAGDLAERKVLQDAAEHRELMAWNQAENQRLPELRRPGCGRRLKAVLTGRFIPRQAHLKEQENHQINNLTLH
;
A
#
# COMPACT_ATOMS: atom_id res chain seq x y z
N MET A 1 -13.25 17.35 -39.53
CA MET A 1 -13.43 18.14 -38.29
C MET A 1 -13.77 17.19 -37.16
N LEU A 2 -12.78 16.74 -36.38
CA LEU A 2 -13.00 16.01 -35.13
C LEU A 2 -11.78 16.30 -34.23
N GLY A 3 -11.97 17.24 -33.31
CA GLY A 3 -10.96 17.71 -32.38
C GLY A 3 -10.65 16.65 -31.34
N LYS A 4 -9.35 16.40 -31.13
CA LYS A 4 -8.84 15.59 -30.02
C LYS A 4 -8.34 16.55 -28.94
N THR A 5 -9.11 16.67 -27.87
CA THR A 5 -8.69 17.32 -26.63
C THR A 5 -7.58 16.48 -25.99
N LEU A 6 -6.34 16.96 -26.06
CA LEU A 6 -5.22 16.40 -25.31
C LEU A 6 -5.35 16.85 -23.85
N GLY A 7 -5.57 15.88 -22.95
CA GLY A 7 -5.60 16.12 -21.51
C GLY A 7 -4.30 16.74 -21.02
N ALA A 8 -4.41 17.91 -20.40
CA ALA A 8 -3.32 18.60 -19.74
C ALA A 8 -2.79 17.75 -18.57
N ARG A 9 -1.52 17.34 -18.65
CA ARG A 9 -0.80 16.71 -17.54
C ARG A 9 -0.34 17.81 -16.57
N PRO A 10 -0.44 17.67 -15.24
CA PRO A 10 -0.06 18.74 -14.33
C PRO A 10 1.46 19.00 -14.43
N LEU A 11 1.81 20.22 -14.84
CA LEU A 11 3.14 20.80 -14.73
C LEU A 11 3.41 21.04 -13.24
N GLY A 12 4.14 20.15 -12.59
CA GLY A 12 4.35 20.26 -11.14
C GLY A 12 5.43 19.39 -10.53
N HIS A 13 6.29 18.73 -11.31
CA HIS A 13 7.52 18.16 -10.77
C HIS A 13 8.71 19.02 -11.23
N PRO A 14 9.48 19.63 -10.31
CA PRO A 14 10.75 20.22 -10.70
C PRO A 14 11.60 19.14 -11.37
N PRO A 15 12.33 19.46 -12.46
CA PRO A 15 13.29 18.52 -13.01
C PRO A 15 14.24 18.15 -11.87
N ALA A 16 14.38 16.85 -11.61
CA ALA A 16 15.27 16.33 -10.59
C ALA A 16 16.64 17.01 -10.77
N GLN A 17 16.92 17.97 -9.89
CA GLN A 17 18.15 18.73 -9.88
C GLN A 17 19.25 17.70 -9.66
N PHE A 18 20.10 17.54 -10.67
CA PHE A 18 21.40 16.89 -10.64
C PHE A 18 21.66 16.07 -9.38
N LEU A 19 21.05 14.89 -9.30
CA LEU A 19 21.57 13.84 -8.44
C LEU A 19 22.97 13.56 -8.96
N LEU A 20 23.95 14.16 -8.31
CA LEU A 20 25.37 13.90 -8.49
C LEU A 20 25.50 12.38 -8.48
N LEU A 21 25.71 11.80 -9.66
CA LEU A 21 25.68 10.36 -9.84
C LEU A 21 26.89 9.81 -9.08
N ALA A 22 26.67 9.36 -7.85
CA ALA A 22 27.69 8.76 -7.00
C ALA A 22 28.18 7.40 -7.52
N SER A 23 27.77 7.01 -8.73
CA SER A 23 28.28 5.85 -9.44
C SER A 23 28.98 6.32 -10.72
N GLY A 24 30.20 5.85 -10.97
CA GLY A 24 31.01 6.17 -12.15
C GLY A 24 30.46 5.63 -13.48
N GLN A 25 29.15 5.60 -13.66
CA GLN A 25 28.48 5.23 -14.90
C GLN A 25 28.47 6.41 -15.89
N LYS A 26 28.61 6.11 -17.18
CA LYS A 26 28.62 7.14 -18.22
C LYS A 26 27.18 7.57 -18.57
N THR A 27 26.95 8.88 -18.61
CA THR A 27 25.72 9.48 -19.12
C THR A 27 25.64 9.36 -20.64
N ARG A 28 24.42 9.43 -21.20
CA ARG A 28 24.15 9.39 -22.65
C ARG A 28 24.97 10.41 -23.47
N HIS A 29 25.25 11.59 -22.93
CA HIS A 29 26.01 12.65 -23.60
C HIS A 29 27.53 12.50 -23.46
N ASN A 30 28.00 11.54 -22.65
CA ASN A 30 29.43 11.34 -22.46
C ASN A 30 29.99 10.57 -23.66
N PRO A 31 31.08 11.05 -24.27
CA PRO A 31 31.66 10.33 -25.39
C PRO A 31 32.21 8.95 -24.95
N PRO A 32 32.12 7.93 -25.83
CA PRO A 32 32.77 6.65 -25.59
C PRO A 32 34.30 6.83 -25.48
N ALA A 33 34.94 5.96 -24.71
CA ALA A 33 36.40 6.01 -24.59
C ALA A 33 37.04 5.61 -25.92
N LYS A 34 38.14 6.27 -26.33
CA LYS A 34 38.85 5.98 -27.59
C LYS A 34 39.19 4.48 -27.73
N SER A 35 39.59 3.82 -26.65
CA SER A 35 39.87 2.38 -26.60
C SER A 35 38.66 1.45 -26.79
N LYS A 36 37.43 1.96 -26.73
CA LYS A 36 36.18 1.19 -26.90
C LYS A 36 35.42 1.52 -28.20
N ILE A 37 35.81 2.56 -28.96
CA ILE A 37 35.06 3.05 -30.15
C ILE A 37 34.92 1.99 -31.25
N GLY A 38 35.89 1.09 -31.40
CA GLY A 38 35.83 -0.03 -32.35
C GLY A 38 35.73 -1.41 -31.70
N ARG A 39 35.57 -1.49 -30.37
CA ARG A 39 35.56 -2.77 -29.65
C ARG A 39 34.17 -3.40 -29.73
N VAL A 40 34.02 -4.39 -30.58
CA VAL A 40 32.85 -5.28 -30.62
C VAL A 40 33.09 -6.47 -29.69
N VAL A 41 32.05 -6.93 -28.98
CA VAL A 41 32.14 -8.12 -28.14
C VAL A 41 32.13 -9.35 -29.04
N THR A 42 33.24 -10.08 -29.07
CA THR A 42 33.31 -11.38 -29.74
C THR A 42 32.61 -12.42 -28.88
N PRO A 43 31.65 -13.19 -29.43
CA PRO A 43 31.02 -14.27 -28.68
C PRO A 43 32.07 -15.33 -28.29
N PRO A 44 31.98 -15.91 -27.10
CA PRO A 44 32.85 -17.01 -26.71
C PRO A 44 32.57 -18.25 -27.57
N ALA A 45 33.55 -19.14 -27.69
CA ALA A 45 33.32 -20.46 -28.26
C ALA A 45 32.38 -21.26 -27.34
N VAL A 46 31.48 -22.04 -27.94
CA VAL A 46 30.46 -22.80 -27.21
C VAL A 46 30.47 -24.25 -27.73
N ASP A 47 30.47 -25.21 -26.82
CA ASP A 47 30.28 -26.62 -27.15
C ASP A 47 28.79 -26.90 -27.43
N PRO A 48 28.42 -27.48 -28.59
CA PRO A 48 27.03 -27.77 -28.92
C PRO A 48 26.35 -28.75 -27.94
N VAL A 49 27.09 -29.70 -27.35
CA VAL A 49 26.51 -30.69 -26.43
C VAL A 49 26.13 -30.02 -25.11
N GLU A 50 27.05 -29.26 -24.51
CA GLU A 50 26.76 -28.47 -23.30
C GLU A 50 25.62 -27.46 -23.53
N LEU A 51 25.62 -26.77 -24.67
CA LEU A 51 24.57 -25.78 -24.99
C LEU A 51 23.18 -26.41 -25.02
N PHE A 52 23.05 -27.61 -25.60
CA PHE A 52 21.78 -28.32 -25.66
C PHE A 52 21.28 -28.68 -24.25
N VAL A 53 22.13 -29.29 -23.42
CA VAL A 53 21.77 -29.67 -22.04
C VAL A 53 21.38 -28.45 -21.21
N LEU A 54 22.15 -27.36 -21.30
CA LEU A 54 21.86 -26.11 -20.60
C LEU A 54 20.54 -25.49 -21.05
N THR A 55 20.25 -25.52 -22.36
CA THR A 55 19.01 -24.96 -22.91
C THR A 55 17.80 -25.69 -22.36
N GLU A 56 17.84 -27.03 -22.35
CA GLU A 56 16.76 -27.86 -21.82
C GLU A 56 16.57 -27.68 -20.32
N HIS A 57 17.66 -27.72 -19.53
CA HIS A 57 17.58 -27.49 -18.10
C HIS A 57 17.04 -26.09 -17.78
N TYR A 58 17.46 -25.08 -18.54
CA TYR A 58 16.97 -23.72 -18.35
C TYR A 58 15.49 -23.59 -18.74
N TRP A 59 15.05 -24.28 -19.78
CA TRP A 59 13.64 -24.35 -20.14
C TRP A 59 12.82 -24.97 -19.02
N GLN A 60 13.20 -26.16 -18.55
CA GLN A 60 12.53 -26.88 -17.47
C GLN A 60 12.46 -26.04 -16.19
N TYR A 61 13.59 -25.48 -15.77
CA TYR A 61 13.66 -24.59 -14.60
C TYR A 61 12.71 -23.40 -14.73
N ARG A 62 12.70 -22.74 -15.89
CA ARG A 62 11.81 -21.59 -16.12
C ARG A 62 10.35 -21.97 -16.10
N GLN A 63 9.98 -23.15 -16.61
CA GLN A 63 8.59 -23.62 -16.52
C GLN A 63 8.17 -23.79 -15.07
N THR A 64 8.99 -24.48 -14.26
CA THR A 64 8.71 -24.69 -12.83
C THR A 64 8.59 -23.36 -12.07
N VAL A 65 9.53 -22.44 -12.26
CA VAL A 65 9.50 -21.14 -11.59
C VAL A 65 8.33 -20.26 -12.06
N ARG A 66 7.90 -20.40 -13.33
CA ARG A 66 6.69 -19.73 -13.81
C ARG A 66 5.43 -20.27 -13.16
N ALA A 67 5.33 -21.59 -12.99
CA ALA A 67 4.22 -22.21 -12.26
C ALA A 67 4.18 -21.72 -10.81
N LEU A 68 5.31 -21.75 -10.10
CA LEU A 68 5.41 -21.22 -8.73
C LEU A 68 5.04 -19.74 -8.64
N ARG A 69 5.44 -18.92 -9.62
CA ARG A 69 5.03 -17.51 -9.66
C ARG A 69 3.51 -17.36 -9.80
N GLN A 70 2.85 -18.21 -10.58
CA GLN A 70 1.40 -18.17 -10.71
C GLN A 70 0.72 -18.51 -9.38
N GLU A 71 1.19 -19.54 -8.67
CA GLU A 71 0.71 -19.88 -7.33
C GLU A 71 0.85 -18.71 -6.34
N PHE A 72 2.01 -18.04 -6.32
CA PHE A 72 2.18 -16.88 -5.45
C PHE A 72 1.27 -15.70 -5.85
N VAL A 73 1.06 -15.48 -7.14
CA VAL A 73 0.17 -14.41 -7.62
C VAL A 73 -1.28 -14.70 -7.26
N THR A 74 -1.75 -15.95 -7.38
CA THR A 74 -3.11 -16.33 -6.97
C THR A 74 -3.27 -16.20 -5.46
N GLU A 75 -2.27 -16.61 -4.66
CA GLU A 75 -2.29 -16.47 -3.21
C GLU A 75 -2.36 -15.00 -2.78
N VAL A 76 -1.52 -14.13 -3.36
CA VAL A 76 -1.54 -12.69 -3.07
C VAL A 76 -2.89 -12.08 -3.44
N ARG A 77 -3.44 -12.43 -4.61
CA ARG A 77 -4.76 -11.96 -5.03
C ARG A 77 -5.87 -12.43 -4.09
N ARG A 78 -5.82 -13.70 -3.66
CA ARG A 78 -6.77 -14.27 -2.70
C ARG A 78 -6.71 -13.50 -1.37
N LYS A 79 -5.53 -13.29 -0.80
CA LYS A 79 -5.33 -12.54 0.44
C LYS A 79 -5.84 -11.10 0.35
N VAL A 80 -5.61 -10.42 -0.78
CA VAL A 80 -6.15 -9.06 -1.00
C VAL A 80 -7.68 -9.07 -1.07
N HIS A 81 -8.27 -10.08 -1.71
CA HIS A 81 -9.72 -10.23 -1.76
C HIS A 81 -10.30 -10.52 -0.37
N GLU A 82 -9.75 -11.48 0.37
CA GLU A 82 -10.16 -11.82 1.75
C GLU A 82 -10.05 -10.62 2.69
N ALA A 83 -9.01 -9.79 2.56
CA ALA A 83 -8.86 -8.58 3.36
C ALA A 83 -9.92 -7.50 3.05
N ARG A 84 -10.41 -7.43 1.82
CA ARG A 84 -11.38 -6.41 1.37
C ARG A 84 -12.82 -6.85 1.54
N ALA A 85 -13.12 -8.09 1.19
CA ALA A 85 -14.45 -8.64 1.03
C ALA A 85 -14.53 -10.09 1.54
N GLY A 86 -13.66 -10.47 2.50
CA GLY A 86 -13.79 -11.74 3.18
C GLY A 86 -14.92 -11.69 4.21
N ASP A 87 -15.59 -12.83 4.43
CA ASP A 87 -16.70 -12.96 5.37
C ASP A 87 -16.38 -12.42 6.78
N LEU A 88 -15.13 -12.60 7.23
CA LEU A 88 -14.68 -12.05 8.51
C LEU A 88 -14.61 -10.52 8.50
N ALA A 89 -14.17 -9.92 7.39
CA ALA A 89 -14.16 -8.48 7.23
C ALA A 89 -15.60 -7.93 7.21
N GLU A 90 -16.52 -8.58 6.49
CA GLU A 90 -17.93 -8.17 6.45
C GLU A 90 -18.62 -8.30 7.81
N ARG A 91 -18.44 -9.43 8.51
CA ARG A 91 -18.99 -9.64 9.85
C ARG A 91 -18.49 -8.59 10.83
N LYS A 92 -17.19 -8.26 10.77
CA LYS A 92 -16.61 -7.22 11.61
C LYS A 92 -17.20 -5.85 11.30
N VAL A 93 -17.39 -5.49 10.04
CA VAL A 93 -18.03 -4.22 9.65
C VAL A 93 -19.46 -4.13 10.21
N LEU A 94 -20.23 -5.22 10.15
CA LEU A 94 -21.58 -5.27 10.71
C LEU A 94 -21.57 -5.13 12.25
N GLN A 95 -20.66 -5.83 12.91
CA GLN A 95 -20.49 -5.74 14.36
C GLN A 95 -20.08 -4.32 14.78
N ASP A 96 -19.06 -3.74 14.16
CA ASP A 96 -18.59 -2.38 14.42
C ASP A 96 -19.72 -1.35 14.20
N ALA A 97 -20.56 -1.55 13.18
CA ALA A 97 -21.73 -0.71 12.93
C ALA A 97 -22.84 -0.87 13.98
N ALA A 98 -23.05 -2.08 14.51
CA ALA A 98 -23.99 -2.34 15.59
C ALA A 98 -23.52 -1.72 16.91
N GLU A 99 -22.26 -1.94 17.29
CA GLU A 99 -21.63 -1.33 18.47
C GLU A 99 -21.71 0.21 18.39
N HIS A 100 -21.44 0.78 17.21
CA HIS A 100 -21.59 2.22 17.00
C HIS A 100 -23.03 2.70 17.24
N ARG A 101 -24.04 1.97 16.78
CA ARG A 101 -25.45 2.33 17.01
C ARG A 101 -25.81 2.28 18.49
N GLU A 102 -25.35 1.26 19.20
CA GLU A 102 -25.57 1.11 20.64
C GLU A 102 -24.92 2.27 21.41
N LEU A 103 -23.68 2.63 21.07
CA LEU A 103 -22.98 3.77 21.68
C LEU A 103 -23.69 5.10 21.39
N MET A 104 -24.22 5.29 20.18
CA MET A 104 -25.00 6.49 19.85
C MET A 104 -26.33 6.54 20.60
N ALA A 105 -27.03 5.41 20.75
CA ALA A 105 -28.26 5.32 21.52
C ALA A 105 -28.02 5.62 23.01
N TRP A 106 -26.95 5.06 23.58
CA TRP A 106 -26.53 5.35 24.95
C TRP A 106 -26.18 6.84 25.14
N ASN A 107 -25.44 7.44 24.21
CA ASN A 107 -25.11 8.86 24.27
C ASN A 107 -26.36 9.75 24.22
N GLN A 108 -27.35 9.38 23.40
CA GLN A 108 -28.62 10.08 23.33
C GLN A 108 -29.41 9.97 24.65
N ALA A 109 -29.49 8.76 25.23
CA ALA A 109 -30.13 8.54 26.51
C ALA A 109 -29.45 9.34 27.64
N GLU A 110 -28.12 9.37 27.67
CA GLU A 110 -27.37 10.16 28.66
C GLU A 110 -27.58 11.67 28.46
N ASN A 111 -27.55 12.16 27.21
CA ASN A 111 -27.84 13.56 26.91
C ASN A 111 -29.29 13.97 27.27
N GLN A 112 -30.24 13.02 27.22
CA GLN A 112 -31.62 13.21 27.66
C GLN A 112 -31.79 13.17 29.17
N ARG A 113 -30.83 12.61 29.92
CA ARG A 113 -30.79 12.65 31.39
C ARG A 113 -30.24 13.97 31.94
N LEU A 114 -29.35 14.62 31.20
CA LEU A 114 -28.71 15.92 31.52
C LEU A 114 -29.52 17.24 31.33
N PRO A 115 -30.79 17.30 30.88
CA PRO A 115 -31.52 18.57 30.68
C PRO A 115 -31.74 19.42 31.94
N GLU A 116 -31.74 18.82 33.12
CA GLU A 116 -32.09 19.52 34.37
C GLU A 116 -31.01 20.51 34.84
N LEU A 117 -29.74 20.30 34.47
CA LEU A 117 -28.64 21.22 34.76
C LEU A 117 -28.51 22.37 33.76
N ARG A 118 -29.37 22.45 32.73
CA ARG A 118 -29.16 23.33 31.56
C ARG A 118 -30.41 24.15 31.18
N ARG A 119 -30.67 25.27 31.87
CA ARG A 119 -31.48 26.42 31.39
C ARG A 119 -30.96 27.76 31.96
N PRO A 120 -31.20 28.92 31.31
CA PRO A 120 -31.22 29.19 29.88
C PRO A 120 -30.26 30.36 29.51
N GLY A 121 -29.37 30.12 28.56
CA GLY A 121 -28.58 31.13 27.87
C GLY A 121 -28.46 30.71 26.42
N CYS A 122 -29.56 30.88 25.69
CA CYS A 122 -29.73 30.40 24.32
C CYS A 122 -28.74 31.06 23.37
N GLY A 123 -27.93 30.26 22.67
CA GLY A 123 -27.07 30.76 21.61
C GLY A 123 -26.42 29.63 20.83
N ARG A 124 -26.95 29.35 19.64
CA ARG A 124 -26.40 28.43 18.64
C ARG A 124 -24.95 28.79 18.30
N ARG A 125 -23.97 28.17 18.97
CA ARG A 125 -22.55 28.21 18.60
C ARG A 125 -21.83 27.13 19.42
N LEU A 126 -22.08 25.85 19.19
CA LEU A 126 -21.17 25.00 18.45
C LEU A 126 -21.92 23.69 18.11
N LYS A 127 -22.82 23.72 17.12
CA LYS A 127 -23.06 22.53 16.28
C LYS A 127 -21.84 22.31 15.34
N ALA A 128 -20.63 22.58 15.82
CA ALA A 128 -19.39 22.52 15.05
C ALA A 128 -18.66 21.19 15.24
N VAL A 129 -19.26 20.20 15.89
CA VAL A 129 -18.77 18.81 15.91
C VAL A 129 -19.82 17.88 15.32
N LEU A 130 -20.45 18.32 14.24
CA LEU A 130 -21.06 17.44 13.24
C LEU A 130 -19.99 16.81 12.33
N THR A 131 -18.71 17.01 12.62
CA THR A 131 -17.58 16.60 11.79
C THR A 131 -16.39 16.19 12.68
N GLY A 132 -16.21 14.89 12.88
CA GLY A 132 -14.86 14.30 13.03
C GLY A 132 -14.00 14.68 14.23
N ARG A 133 -14.51 14.75 15.46
CA ARG A 133 -13.65 14.65 16.66
C ARG A 133 -14.04 13.44 17.51
N PHE A 134 -13.45 12.32 17.12
CA PHE A 134 -13.23 11.13 17.93
C PHE A 134 -12.56 11.56 19.25
N ILE A 135 -13.27 11.47 20.38
CA ILE A 135 -12.64 11.62 21.71
C ILE A 135 -11.89 10.32 21.98
N PRO A 136 -10.54 10.34 22.11
CA PRO A 136 -9.73 9.14 22.22
C PRO A 136 -9.73 8.67 23.67
N ARG A 137 -10.85 8.11 24.15
CA ARG A 137 -10.87 7.43 25.47
C ARG A 137 -10.58 5.94 25.37
N GLN A 138 -10.73 5.33 24.18
CA GLN A 138 -10.51 3.90 23.98
C GLN A 138 -9.25 3.55 23.18
N ALA A 139 -8.60 4.52 22.52
CA ALA A 139 -7.34 4.27 21.81
C ALA A 139 -6.21 3.86 22.76
N HIS A 140 -6.16 4.46 23.95
CA HIS A 140 -5.09 4.21 24.91
C HIS A 140 -5.20 2.83 25.61
N LEU A 141 -6.41 2.27 25.74
CA LEU A 141 -6.61 0.95 26.34
C LEU A 141 -6.30 -0.18 25.33
N LYS A 142 -6.65 -0.01 24.04
CA LYS A 142 -6.31 -0.99 22.99
C LYS A 142 -4.80 -0.98 22.62
N GLU A 143 -4.10 0.14 22.77
CA GLU A 143 -2.63 0.17 22.66
C GLU A 143 -1.94 -0.53 23.84
N GLN A 144 -2.50 -0.45 25.06
CA GLN A 144 -1.98 -1.16 26.22
C GLN A 144 -2.18 -2.68 26.13
N GLU A 145 -3.34 -3.14 25.65
CA GLU A 145 -3.58 -4.57 25.40
C GLU A 145 -2.65 -5.14 24.30
N ASN A 146 -2.44 -4.41 23.19
CA ASN A 146 -1.54 -4.87 22.14
C ASN A 146 -0.06 -4.88 22.57
N HIS A 147 0.37 -3.98 23.47
CA HIS A 147 1.71 -4.05 24.04
C HIS A 147 1.88 -5.17 25.07
N GLN A 148 0.84 -5.54 25.81
CA GLN A 148 0.87 -6.71 26.70
C GLN A 148 0.90 -8.04 25.93
N ILE A 149 0.16 -8.16 24.82
CA ILE A 149 0.15 -9.38 24.00
C ILE A 149 1.51 -9.62 23.30
N ASN A 150 2.14 -8.56 22.77
CA ASN A 150 3.42 -8.70 22.07
C ASN A 150 4.62 -9.04 22.98
N ASN A 151 4.58 -8.64 24.27
CA ASN A 151 5.62 -9.00 25.24
C ASN A 151 5.48 -10.42 25.81
N LEU A 152 4.31 -11.06 25.68
CA LEU A 152 4.09 -12.46 26.05
C LEU A 152 4.44 -13.47 24.95
N THR A 153 4.78 -12.99 23.74
CA THR A 153 5.08 -13.83 22.56
C THR A 153 6.57 -13.81 22.16
N LEU A 154 7.44 -13.21 22.99
CA LEU A 154 8.89 -13.09 22.77
C LEU A 154 9.73 -13.77 23.88
N HIS A 155 9.24 -14.90 24.40
CA HIS A 155 10.00 -15.89 25.16
C HIS A 155 9.63 -17.29 24.68
#